data_AF-A0A9D1NEU0-F1
#
_entry.id   AF-A0A9D1NEU0-F1
#
_cell.length_a   1.000
_cell.length_b   1.000
_cell.length_c   1.000
_cell.angle_alpha   90.00
_cell.angle_beta   90.00
_cell.angle_gamma   90.00
#
_symmetry.space_group_name_H-M   'P 1'
#
loop_
_entity.id
_entity.type
_entity.pdbx_description
1 polymer ?
#
loop_
_entity_poly.entity_id
_entity_poly.type
_entity_poly.pdbx_seq_one_letter_code
_entity_poly.pdbx_strand_id
1 'polypeptide(L)'
;MIEKKCLISLLYFILTLFLSFATMHIMELFIVSKWVGVGISAGLIVIACILYFTLHEKNSKIFPFVIILNALASGFALSSLFVYLEAFPLIWHTVILFTVFSFLFYLYCLLARIIFFQKHFIICIALYFILILAAAITCIALTSSPVFIVAALMSIVFLAFLISLVKKAFLEKEHMENIAKCSFVVLIVLFIVLIIISEGDADFDAFAGEIDTRKKKYNPYSFTRTALFENDL
;
A
#
# COMPACT_ATOMS: atom_id res chain seq x y z
N MET A 1 6.96 -9.65 -28.10
CA MET A 1 6.17 -10.20 -26.97
C MET A 1 6.46 -9.49 -25.64
N ILE A 2 7.72 -9.34 -25.24
CA ILE A 2 8.12 -8.63 -24.01
C ILE A 2 7.62 -7.17 -23.98
N GLU A 3 7.67 -6.47 -25.11
CA GLU A 3 7.22 -5.07 -25.18
C GLU A 3 5.75 -4.89 -24.81
N LYS A 4 4.87 -5.76 -25.33
CA LYS A 4 3.43 -5.72 -25.02
C LYS A 4 3.16 -6.04 -23.54
N LYS A 5 3.84 -7.05 -22.98
CA LYS A 5 3.71 -7.39 -21.55
C LYS A 5 4.16 -6.25 -20.65
N CYS A 6 5.29 -5.63 -20.97
CA CYS A 6 5.81 -4.48 -20.26
C CYS A 6 4.84 -3.30 -20.32
N LEU A 7 4.28 -3.01 -21.51
CA LEU A 7 3.31 -1.94 -21.68
C LEU A 7 2.05 -2.17 -20.85
N ILE A 8 1.49 -3.38 -20.89
CA ILE A 8 0.29 -3.73 -20.14
C ILE A 8 0.55 -3.65 -18.63
N SER A 9 1.63 -4.25 -18.13
CA SER A 9 1.99 -4.18 -16.70
C SER A 9 2.25 -2.74 -16.25
N LEU A 10 2.94 -1.93 -17.06
CA LEU A 10 3.19 -0.51 -16.75
C LEU A 10 1.87 0.28 -16.68
N LEU A 11 0.96 0.08 -17.65
CA LEU A 11 -0.33 0.76 -17.67
C LEU A 11 -1.15 0.43 -16.41
N TYR A 12 -1.29 -0.85 -16.07
CA TYR A 12 -2.05 -1.25 -14.90
C TYR A 12 -1.36 -0.87 -13.59
N PHE A 13 -0.02 -0.85 -13.56
CA PHE A 13 0.72 -0.36 -12.40
C PHE A 13 0.48 1.13 -12.16
N ILE A 14 0.57 1.95 -13.20
CA ILE A 14 0.27 3.38 -13.16
C ILE A 14 -1.18 3.61 -12.72
N LEU A 15 -2.12 2.87 -13.29
CA LEU A 15 -3.53 2.94 -12.92
C LEU A 15 -3.73 2.57 -11.44
N THR A 16 -3.08 1.52 -10.96
CA THR A 16 -3.14 1.11 -9.55
C THR A 16 -2.61 2.20 -8.63
N LEU A 17 -1.43 2.76 -8.90
CA LEU A 17 -0.86 3.83 -8.09
C LEU A 17 -1.76 5.07 -8.08
N PHE A 18 -2.24 5.48 -9.26
CA PHE A 18 -3.11 6.64 -9.40
C PHE A 18 -4.39 6.47 -8.57
N LEU A 19 -5.07 5.33 -8.72
CA LEU A 19 -6.30 5.05 -7.98
C LEU A 19 -6.06 4.97 -6.48
N SER A 20 -4.98 4.32 -6.04
CA SER A 20 -4.65 4.23 -4.61
C SER A 20 -4.35 5.58 -3.99
N PHE A 21 -3.56 6.44 -4.65
CA PHE A 21 -3.26 7.77 -4.13
C PHE A 21 -4.48 8.70 -4.19
N ALA A 22 -5.28 8.60 -5.25
CA ALA A 22 -6.52 9.35 -5.37
C ALA A 22 -7.50 8.97 -4.25
N THR A 23 -7.78 7.68 -4.01
CA THR A 23 -8.70 7.28 -2.94
C THR A 23 -8.16 7.59 -1.55
N MET A 24 -6.84 7.49 -1.35
CA MET A 24 -6.22 7.87 -0.08
C MET A 24 -6.51 9.33 0.27
N HIS A 25 -6.33 10.26 -0.69
CA HIS A 25 -6.59 11.69 -0.48
C HIS A 25 -8.06 12.07 -0.54
N ILE A 26 -8.89 11.38 -1.32
CA ILE A 26 -10.34 11.64 -1.31
C ILE A 26 -10.92 11.41 0.08
N MET A 27 -10.47 10.37 0.77
CA MET A 27 -10.93 10.07 2.14
C MET A 27 -10.43 11.07 3.18
N GLU A 28 -9.33 11.78 2.92
CA GLU A 28 -8.85 12.87 3.78
C GLU A 28 -9.91 13.99 3.92
N LEU A 29 -10.73 14.19 2.88
CA LEU A 29 -11.80 15.20 2.87
C LEU A 29 -13.00 14.83 3.74
N PHE A 30 -13.15 13.55 4.07
CA PHE A 30 -14.25 13.06 4.90
C PHE A 30 -13.68 12.80 6.30
N ILE A 31 -14.20 13.47 7.33
CA ILE A 31 -13.82 13.19 8.72
C ILE A 31 -14.44 11.85 9.11
N VAL A 32 -13.77 10.76 8.77
CA VAL A 32 -14.20 9.39 9.04
C VAL A 32 -13.29 8.72 10.06
N SER A 33 -13.87 7.84 10.87
CA SER A 33 -13.12 6.99 11.80
C SER A 33 -12.08 6.16 11.05
N LYS A 34 -10.92 5.95 11.67
CA LYS A 34 -9.82 5.09 11.17
C LYS A 34 -10.27 3.68 10.77
N TRP A 35 -11.37 3.18 11.31
CA TRP A 35 -11.90 1.86 10.98
C TRP A 35 -12.70 1.82 9.67
N VAL A 36 -13.17 2.97 9.19
CA VAL A 36 -14.04 3.03 8.01
C VAL A 36 -13.29 2.64 6.74
N GLY A 37 -12.08 3.17 6.51
CA GLY A 37 -11.32 2.81 5.32
C GLY A 37 -10.80 1.36 5.38
N VAL A 38 -10.52 0.81 6.56
CA VAL A 38 -10.21 -0.62 6.75
C VAL A 38 -11.42 -1.47 6.35
N GLY A 39 -12.61 -1.13 6.84
CA GLY A 39 -13.86 -1.84 6.51
C GLY A 39 -14.19 -1.79 5.02
N ILE A 40 -14.09 -0.61 4.40
CA ILE A 40 -14.29 -0.43 2.95
C ILE A 40 -13.25 -1.23 2.16
N SER A 41 -11.98 -1.16 2.54
CA SER A 41 -10.91 -1.93 1.91
C SER A 41 -11.17 -3.44 1.97
N ALA A 42 -11.52 -3.96 3.15
CA ALA A 42 -11.85 -5.37 3.32
C ALA A 42 -13.04 -5.78 2.44
N GLY A 43 -14.11 -4.98 2.42
CA GLY A 43 -15.29 -5.22 1.58
C GLY A 43 -14.94 -5.25 0.08
N LEU A 44 -14.16 -4.29 -0.41
CA LEU A 44 -13.71 -4.24 -1.80
C LEU A 44 -12.86 -5.45 -2.19
N ILE A 45 -11.97 -5.90 -1.32
CA ILE A 45 -11.15 -7.10 -1.56
C ILE A 45 -12.03 -8.36 -1.59
N VAL A 46 -13.00 -8.48 -0.68
CA VAL A 46 -13.94 -9.61 -0.70
C VAL A 46 -14.72 -9.64 -2.01
N ILE A 47 -15.22 -8.50 -2.49
CA ILE A 47 -15.88 -8.40 -3.80
C ILE A 47 -14.92 -8.80 -4.93
N ALA A 48 -13.67 -8.31 -4.89
CA ALA A 48 -12.65 -8.66 -5.89
C ALA A 48 -12.35 -10.17 -5.89
N CYS A 49 -12.25 -10.80 -4.72
CA CYS A 49 -12.10 -12.25 -4.57
C CYS A 49 -13.28 -13.01 -5.17
N ILE A 50 -14.51 -12.61 -4.85
CA ILE A 50 -15.72 -13.25 -5.40
C ILE A 50 -15.70 -13.16 -6.92
N LEU A 51 -15.50 -11.97 -7.49
CA LEU A 51 -15.44 -11.77 -8.93
C LEU A 51 -14.34 -12.62 -9.59
N TYR A 52 -13.16 -12.68 -8.97
CA TYR A 52 -12.06 -13.48 -9.45
C TYR A 52 -12.41 -14.98 -9.43
N PHE A 53 -12.74 -15.55 -8.27
CA PHE A 53 -12.95 -17.00 -8.16
C PHE A 53 -14.19 -17.51 -8.90
N THR A 54 -15.28 -16.73 -8.96
CA THR A 54 -16.54 -17.19 -9.57
C THR A 54 -16.60 -17.03 -11.09
N LEU A 55 -15.90 -16.04 -11.64
CA LEU A 55 -16.10 -15.64 -13.04
C LEU A 55 -14.82 -15.61 -13.90
N HIS A 56 -13.62 -15.83 -13.34
CA HIS A 56 -12.36 -15.74 -14.11
C HIS A 56 -12.30 -16.70 -15.32
N GLU A 57 -12.84 -17.91 -15.19
CA GLU A 57 -12.85 -18.90 -16.29
C GLU A 57 -13.77 -18.45 -17.45
N LYS A 58 -14.89 -17.78 -17.11
CA LYS A 58 -15.96 -17.46 -18.04
C LYS A 58 -15.74 -16.12 -18.77
N ASN A 59 -15.08 -15.16 -18.15
CA ASN A 59 -14.96 -13.80 -18.71
C ASN A 59 -13.61 -13.12 -18.38
N SER A 60 -12.74 -12.99 -19.38
CA SER A 60 -11.44 -12.31 -19.24
C SER A 60 -11.54 -10.80 -18.98
N LYS A 61 -12.71 -10.18 -19.24
CA LYS A 61 -12.93 -8.76 -18.96
C LYS A 61 -12.98 -8.43 -17.48
N ILE A 62 -12.95 -9.44 -16.60
CA ILE A 62 -13.04 -9.28 -15.15
C ILE A 62 -11.69 -8.92 -14.53
N PHE A 63 -10.57 -9.29 -15.14
CA PHE A 63 -9.23 -9.00 -14.61
C PHE A 63 -8.99 -7.49 -14.37
N PRO A 64 -9.32 -6.58 -15.30
CA PRO A 64 -9.23 -5.14 -15.05
C PRO A 64 -10.06 -4.69 -13.85
N PHE A 65 -11.29 -5.20 -13.68
CA PHE A 65 -12.15 -4.83 -12.54
C PHE A 65 -11.54 -5.27 -11.21
N VAL A 66 -10.98 -6.49 -11.15
CA VAL A 66 -10.28 -6.99 -9.95
C VAL A 66 -9.08 -6.10 -9.61
N ILE A 67 -8.29 -5.70 -10.60
CA ILE A 67 -7.14 -4.80 -10.41
C ILE A 67 -7.61 -3.43 -9.89
N ILE A 68 -8.69 -2.87 -10.45
CA ILE A 68 -9.26 -1.60 -10.01
C ILE A 68 -9.77 -1.69 -8.57
N LEU A 69 -10.54 -2.72 -8.21
CA LEU A 69 -11.05 -2.90 -6.85
C LEU A 69 -9.93 -3.02 -5.83
N ASN A 70 -8.89 -3.80 -6.14
CA ASN A 70 -7.71 -3.92 -5.28
C ASN A 70 -6.97 -2.58 -5.15
N ALA A 71 -6.84 -1.80 -6.23
CA ALA A 71 -6.21 -0.48 -6.20
C ALA A 71 -6.99 0.55 -5.37
N LEU A 72 -8.31 0.51 -5.41
CA LEU A 72 -9.15 1.36 -4.56
C LEU A 72 -8.99 0.95 -3.09
N ALA A 73 -9.05 -0.37 -2.82
CA ALA A 73 -8.90 -0.93 -1.48
C ALA A 73 -7.58 -0.52 -0.81
N SER A 74 -6.45 -0.60 -1.52
CA SER A 74 -5.16 -0.16 -0.97
C SER A 74 -5.15 1.32 -0.57
N GLY A 75 -5.78 2.20 -1.34
CA GLY A 75 -5.86 3.61 -0.96
C GLY A 75 -6.78 3.87 0.24
N PHE A 76 -7.88 3.14 0.37
CA PHE A 76 -8.74 3.20 1.57
C PHE A 76 -8.02 2.67 2.83
N ALA A 77 -7.24 1.60 2.70
CA ALA A 77 -6.40 1.07 3.76
C ALA A 77 -5.32 2.09 4.17
N LEU A 78 -4.62 2.68 3.21
CA LEU A 78 -3.62 3.73 3.49
C LEU A 78 -4.24 4.95 4.15
N SER A 79 -5.40 5.43 3.68
CA SER A 79 -6.10 6.54 4.32
C SER A 79 -6.36 6.25 5.79
N SER A 80 -6.85 5.05 6.12
CA SER A 80 -7.10 4.64 7.50
C SER A 80 -5.85 4.69 8.39
N LEU A 81 -4.71 4.27 7.84
CA LEU A 81 -3.43 4.35 8.53
C LEU A 81 -3.04 5.80 8.83
N PHE A 82 -3.22 6.71 7.87
CA PHE A 82 -2.87 8.13 8.07
C PHE A 82 -3.87 8.91 8.91
N VAL A 83 -5.15 8.50 8.94
CA VAL A 83 -6.11 8.95 9.95
C VAL A 83 -5.63 8.53 11.34
N TYR A 84 -5.22 7.28 11.52
CA TYR A 84 -4.72 6.77 12.80
C TYR A 84 -3.42 7.48 13.24
N LEU A 85 -2.49 7.71 12.33
CA LEU A 85 -1.21 8.39 12.63
C LEU A 85 -1.35 9.92 12.76
N GLU A 86 -2.53 10.49 12.49
CA GLU A 86 -2.80 11.93 12.46
C GLU A 86 -1.82 12.72 11.56
N ALA A 87 -1.28 12.07 10.53
CA ALA A 87 -0.16 12.60 9.76
C ALA A 87 -0.31 12.23 8.27
N PHE A 88 -1.15 12.96 7.54
CA PHE A 88 -1.30 12.77 6.11
C PHE A 88 -0.09 13.30 5.34
N PRO A 89 0.44 12.56 4.35
CA PRO A 89 1.46 13.08 3.44
C PRO A 89 0.85 14.19 2.57
N LEU A 90 1.58 15.28 2.33
CA LEU A 90 1.13 16.30 1.37
C LEU A 90 0.95 15.70 -0.03
N ILE A 91 -0.06 16.16 -0.76
CA ILE A 91 -0.38 15.72 -2.14
C ILE A 91 0.84 15.78 -3.07
N TRP A 92 1.68 16.82 -2.96
CA TRP A 92 2.88 16.92 -3.80
C TRP A 92 3.88 15.79 -3.55
N HIS A 93 3.98 15.27 -2.32
CA HIS A 93 4.84 14.13 -2.05
C HIS A 93 4.31 12.84 -2.70
N THR A 94 2.99 12.62 -2.71
CA THR A 94 2.41 11.44 -3.36
C THR A 94 2.49 11.53 -4.88
N VAL A 95 2.44 12.74 -5.46
CA VAL A 95 2.74 12.99 -6.88
C VAL A 95 4.20 12.68 -7.22
N ILE A 96 5.15 13.08 -6.35
CA ILE A 96 6.57 12.74 -6.52
C ILE A 96 6.76 11.22 -6.45
N LEU A 97 6.19 10.54 -5.44
CA LEU A 97 6.25 9.09 -5.33
C LEU A 97 5.65 8.40 -6.56
N PHE A 98 4.48 8.84 -7.02
CA PHE A 98 3.84 8.33 -8.23
C PHE A 98 4.79 8.40 -9.43
N THR A 99 5.43 9.54 -9.61
CA THR A 99 6.37 9.79 -10.71
C THR A 99 7.59 8.88 -10.59
N VAL A 100 8.18 8.79 -9.39
CA VAL A 100 9.38 7.97 -9.14
C VAL A 100 9.09 6.49 -9.35
N PHE A 101 8.03 5.94 -8.76
CA PHE A 101 7.68 4.53 -8.92
C PHE A 101 7.36 4.19 -10.38
N SER A 102 6.61 5.06 -11.07
CA SER A 102 6.28 4.86 -12.49
C SER A 102 7.54 4.89 -13.36
N PHE A 103 8.45 5.83 -13.09
CA PHE A 103 9.73 5.96 -13.79
C PHE A 103 10.64 4.75 -13.54
N LEU A 104 10.75 4.28 -12.29
CA LEU A 104 11.49 3.07 -11.95
C LEU A 104 10.88 1.83 -12.63
N PHE A 105 9.55 1.70 -12.69
CA PHE A 105 8.93 0.58 -13.39
C PHE A 105 9.23 0.65 -14.90
N TYR A 106 9.14 1.84 -15.48
CA TYR A 106 9.47 2.08 -16.89
C TYR A 106 10.94 1.75 -17.22
N LEU A 107 11.89 2.19 -16.38
CA LEU A 107 13.30 1.85 -16.52
C LEU A 107 13.52 0.34 -16.48
N TYR A 108 12.85 -0.37 -15.57
CA TYR A 108 12.91 -1.82 -15.53
C TYR A 108 12.38 -2.45 -16.83
N CYS A 109 11.27 -1.94 -17.37
CA CYS A 109 10.73 -2.39 -18.66
C CYS A 109 11.70 -2.14 -19.84
N LEU A 110 12.49 -1.07 -19.81
CA LEU A 110 13.55 -0.83 -20.80
C LEU A 110 14.70 -1.83 -20.63
N LEU A 111 15.18 -2.03 -19.40
CA LEU A 111 16.26 -2.97 -19.10
C LEU A 111 15.89 -4.42 -19.47
N ALA A 112 14.63 -4.81 -19.28
CA ALA A 112 14.11 -6.13 -19.65
C ALA A 112 14.20 -6.46 -21.16
N ARG A 113 14.48 -5.46 -22.02
CA ARG A 113 14.73 -5.66 -23.46
C ARG A 113 16.15 -6.15 -23.75
N ILE A 114 17.08 -5.98 -22.81
CA ILE A 114 18.48 -6.38 -22.97
C ILE A 114 18.59 -7.91 -22.87
N ILE A 115 19.32 -8.55 -23.79
CA ILE A 115 19.48 -10.01 -23.85
C ILE A 115 20.01 -10.58 -22.53
N PHE A 116 20.96 -9.89 -21.87
CA PHE A 116 21.48 -10.27 -20.57
C PHE A 116 20.38 -10.33 -19.49
N PHE A 117 19.52 -9.30 -19.43
CA PHE A 117 18.40 -9.26 -18.49
C PHE A 117 17.40 -10.39 -18.73
N GLN A 118 17.17 -10.76 -19.99
CA GLN A 118 16.29 -11.88 -20.33
C GLN A 118 16.88 -13.22 -19.86
N LYS A 119 18.21 -13.40 -19.99
CA LYS A 119 18.91 -14.63 -19.58
C LYS A 119 18.98 -14.79 -18.06
N HIS A 120 19.13 -13.69 -17.32
CA HIS A 120 19.32 -13.69 -15.85
C HIS A 120 18.18 -12.97 -15.11
N PHE A 121 16.96 -13.08 -15.61
CA PHE A 121 15.85 -12.21 -15.19
C PHE A 121 15.55 -12.27 -13.68
N ILE A 122 15.63 -13.45 -13.04
CA ILE A 122 15.35 -13.61 -11.59
C ILE A 122 16.36 -12.80 -10.78
N ILE A 123 17.64 -12.94 -11.12
CA ILE A 123 18.75 -12.27 -10.44
C ILE A 123 18.63 -10.75 -10.66
N CYS A 124 18.30 -10.33 -11.88
CA CYS A 124 18.12 -8.92 -12.20
C CYS A 124 16.97 -8.28 -11.41
N ILE A 125 15.84 -8.98 -11.22
CA ILE A 125 14.72 -8.49 -10.39
C ILE A 125 15.12 -8.40 -8.94
N ALA A 126 15.78 -9.43 -8.40
CA ALA A 126 16.22 -9.43 -7.01
C ALA A 126 17.18 -8.27 -6.75
N LEU A 127 18.18 -8.07 -7.62
CA LEU A 127 19.12 -6.95 -7.51
C LEU A 127 18.42 -5.60 -7.66
N TYR A 128 17.51 -5.46 -8.62
CA TYR A 128 16.76 -4.23 -8.83
C TYR A 128 15.89 -3.87 -7.61
N PHE A 129 15.23 -4.87 -7.03
CA PHE A 129 14.45 -4.69 -5.81
C PHE A 129 15.31 -4.35 -4.60
N ILE A 130 16.44 -5.06 -4.40
CA ILE A 130 17.39 -4.76 -3.32
C ILE A 130 17.92 -3.34 -3.44
N LEU A 131 18.24 -2.88 -4.67
CA LEU A 131 18.70 -1.52 -4.92
C LEU A 131 17.63 -0.48 -4.53
N ILE A 132 16.37 -0.71 -4.93
CA ILE A 132 15.25 0.17 -4.59
C ILE A 132 15.00 0.17 -3.08
N LEU A 133 15.05 -1.00 -2.43
CA LEU A 133 14.86 -1.11 -0.99
C LEU A 133 15.99 -0.41 -0.22
N ALA A 134 17.25 -0.59 -0.65
CA ALA A 134 18.40 0.10 -0.05
C ALA A 134 18.31 1.62 -0.22
N ALA A 135 17.90 2.10 -1.40
CA ALA A 135 17.65 3.51 -1.64
C ALA A 135 16.52 4.04 -0.74
N ALA A 136 15.43 3.27 -0.61
CA ALA A 136 14.32 3.60 0.28
C ALA A 136 14.81 3.70 1.73
N ILE A 137 15.53 2.70 2.23
CA ILE A 137 16.08 2.68 3.61
C ILE A 137 17.04 3.84 3.87
N THR A 138 17.89 4.15 2.90
CA THR A 138 18.82 5.29 3.03
C THR A 138 18.05 6.61 3.13
N CYS A 139 16.99 6.78 2.35
CA CYS A 139 16.08 7.92 2.49
C CYS A 139 15.34 7.93 3.84
N ILE A 140 14.94 6.77 4.40
CA ILE A 140 14.35 6.67 5.76
C ILE A 140 15.29 7.25 6.79
N ALA A 141 16.53 6.77 6.79
CA ALA A 141 17.51 7.13 7.80
C ALA A 141 17.78 8.65 7.82
N LEU A 142 17.49 9.33 6.71
CA LEU A 142 17.69 10.75 6.53
C LEU A 142 16.41 11.59 6.74
N THR A 143 15.20 10.99 6.72
CA THR A 143 13.94 11.75 6.80
C THR A 143 12.81 11.01 7.56
N SER A 144 12.36 11.57 8.67
CA SER A 144 11.18 11.10 9.42
C SER A 144 9.88 11.67 8.82
N SER A 145 9.42 11.12 7.69
CA SER A 145 8.26 11.66 6.95
C SER A 145 7.17 10.59 6.71
N PRO A 146 5.86 10.90 6.84
CA PRO A 146 4.74 9.99 6.51
C PRO A 146 4.79 9.45 5.08
N VAL A 147 5.40 10.23 4.19
CA VAL A 147 5.70 9.86 2.79
C VAL A 147 6.46 8.55 2.70
N PHE A 148 7.32 8.27 3.68
CA PHE A 148 8.08 7.04 3.71
C PHE A 148 7.17 5.81 3.93
N ILE A 149 6.19 5.90 4.83
CA ILE A 149 5.25 4.80 5.10
C ILE A 149 4.46 4.46 3.82
N VAL A 150 4.02 5.50 3.07
CA VAL A 150 3.41 5.31 1.75
C VAL A 150 4.35 4.58 0.81
N ALA A 151 5.61 5.03 0.71
CA ALA A 151 6.60 4.45 -0.19
C ALA A 151 6.89 2.98 0.16
N ALA A 152 7.04 2.66 1.45
CA ALA A 152 7.25 1.30 1.93
C ALA A 152 6.09 0.37 1.54
N LEU A 153 4.85 0.77 1.83
CA LEU A 153 3.68 -0.05 1.51
C LEU A 153 3.47 -0.18 -0.01
N MET A 154 3.73 0.88 -0.78
CA MET A 154 3.64 0.83 -2.24
C MET A 154 4.79 0.04 -2.89
N SER A 155 5.93 -0.12 -2.24
CA SER A 155 7.02 -0.99 -2.71
C SER A 155 6.59 -2.46 -2.78
N ILE A 156 5.66 -2.88 -1.92
CA ILE A 156 5.07 -4.23 -1.94
C ILE A 156 4.25 -4.41 -3.22
N VAL A 157 3.42 -3.42 -3.58
CA VAL A 157 2.64 -3.40 -4.82
C VAL A 157 3.57 -3.40 -6.04
N PHE A 158 4.60 -2.56 -6.01
CA PHE A 158 5.63 -2.50 -7.05
C PHE A 158 6.29 -3.86 -7.29
N LEU A 159 6.70 -4.55 -6.22
CA LEU A 159 7.32 -5.87 -6.31
C LEU A 159 6.35 -6.89 -6.92
N ALA A 160 5.08 -6.89 -6.53
CA ALA A 160 4.09 -7.80 -7.09
C ALA A 160 3.91 -7.61 -8.61
N PHE A 161 3.90 -6.37 -9.08
CA PHE A 161 3.85 -6.07 -10.51
C PHE A 161 5.13 -6.46 -11.24
N LEU A 162 6.32 -6.35 -10.62
CA LEU A 162 7.55 -6.91 -11.19
C LEU A 162 7.50 -8.44 -11.30
N ILE A 163 6.97 -9.13 -10.28
CA ILE A 163 6.78 -10.58 -10.31
C ILE A 163 5.78 -10.98 -11.41
N SER A 164 4.78 -10.15 -11.72
CA SER A 164 3.85 -10.43 -12.82
C SER A 164 4.56 -10.54 -14.19
N LEU A 165 5.66 -9.79 -14.39
CA LEU A 165 6.45 -9.81 -15.64
C LEU A 165 7.28 -11.09 -15.81
N VAL A 166 7.62 -11.74 -14.69
CA VAL A 166 8.38 -13.01 -14.66
C VAL A 166 7.53 -14.19 -15.09
N LYS A 167 6.26 -14.18 -14.69
CA LYS A 167 5.41 -15.34 -14.89
C LYS A 167 5.25 -15.60 -16.39
N LYS A 168 5.45 -16.87 -16.75
CA LYS A 168 5.24 -17.32 -18.12
C LYS A 168 3.79 -17.03 -18.50
N ALA A 169 3.63 -16.40 -19.66
CA ALA A 169 2.35 -16.10 -20.28
C ALA A 169 2.58 -16.07 -21.78
N PHE A 170 1.85 -16.90 -22.51
CA PHE A 170 1.92 -16.99 -23.97
C PHE A 170 0.88 -16.10 -24.62
N LEU A 171 -0.22 -15.83 -23.90
CA LEU A 171 -1.34 -15.00 -24.34
C LEU A 171 -1.50 -13.75 -23.47
N GLU A 172 -2.08 -12.69 -24.05
CA GLU A 172 -2.39 -11.45 -23.31
C GLU A 172 -3.37 -11.71 -22.15
N LYS A 173 -4.32 -12.64 -22.34
CA LYS A 173 -5.26 -13.07 -21.28
C LYS A 173 -4.54 -13.65 -20.07
N GLU A 174 -3.57 -14.53 -20.28
CA GLU A 174 -2.78 -15.16 -19.21
C GLU A 174 -1.92 -14.13 -18.47
N HIS A 175 -1.40 -13.14 -19.20
CA HIS A 175 -0.64 -12.04 -18.59
C HIS A 175 -1.54 -11.17 -17.70
N MET A 176 -2.74 -10.84 -18.18
CA MET A 176 -3.75 -10.10 -17.39
C MET A 176 -4.19 -10.86 -16.14
N GLU A 177 -4.36 -12.18 -16.25
CA GLU A 177 -4.64 -13.04 -15.11
C GLU A 177 -3.50 -13.02 -14.08
N ASN A 178 -2.24 -13.06 -14.54
CA ASN A 178 -1.08 -12.94 -13.65
C ASN A 178 -1.04 -11.59 -12.93
N ILE A 179 -1.34 -10.49 -13.62
CA ILE A 179 -1.44 -9.16 -12.99
C ILE A 179 -2.58 -9.13 -11.96
N ALA A 180 -3.75 -9.68 -12.28
CA ALA A 180 -4.88 -9.75 -11.35
C ALA A 180 -4.56 -10.60 -10.11
N LYS A 181 -3.87 -11.74 -10.27
CA LYS A 181 -3.37 -12.54 -9.12
C LYS A 181 -2.39 -11.73 -8.28
N CYS A 182 -1.47 -11.01 -8.92
CA CYS A 182 -0.47 -10.19 -8.22
C CYS A 182 -1.09 -8.97 -7.52
N SER A 183 -2.20 -8.41 -8.02
CA SER A 183 -2.84 -7.25 -7.38
C SER A 183 -3.46 -7.59 -6.02
N PHE A 184 -3.74 -8.86 -5.72
CA PHE A 184 -4.14 -9.29 -4.38
C PHE A 184 -3.06 -9.14 -3.31
N VAL A 185 -1.82 -8.75 -3.67
CA VAL A 185 -0.81 -8.34 -2.69
C VAL A 185 -1.29 -7.19 -1.78
N VAL A 186 -2.31 -6.45 -2.21
CA VAL A 186 -3.00 -5.44 -1.40
C VAL A 186 -3.54 -6.02 -0.08
N LEU A 187 -3.83 -7.32 -0.01
CA LEU A 187 -4.15 -7.99 1.25
C LEU A 187 -3.01 -7.85 2.27
N ILE A 188 -1.76 -8.00 1.84
CA ILE A 188 -0.59 -7.83 2.72
C ILE A 188 -0.53 -6.39 3.23
N VAL A 189 -0.77 -5.41 2.36
CA VAL A 189 -0.83 -4.00 2.75
C VAL A 189 -1.93 -3.78 3.79
N LEU A 190 -3.14 -4.32 3.56
CA LEU A 190 -4.24 -4.22 4.50
C LEU A 190 -3.92 -4.89 5.85
N PHE A 191 -3.29 -6.06 5.85
CA PHE A 191 -2.88 -6.73 7.09
C PHE A 191 -1.84 -5.92 7.87
N ILE A 192 -0.84 -5.34 7.19
CA ILE A 192 0.14 -4.47 7.86
C ILE A 192 -0.56 -3.26 8.47
N VAL A 193 -1.47 -2.61 7.73
CA VAL A 193 -2.27 -1.48 8.24
C VAL A 193 -3.09 -1.89 9.46
N LEU A 194 -3.77 -3.04 9.40
CA LEU A 194 -4.56 -3.58 10.51
C LEU A 194 -3.70 -3.83 11.74
N ILE A 195 -2.52 -4.44 11.59
CA ILE A 195 -1.59 -4.69 12.70
C ILE A 195 -1.18 -3.37 13.34
N ILE A 196 -0.77 -2.37 12.56
CA ILE A 196 -0.33 -1.07 13.09
C ILE A 196 -1.46 -0.35 13.84
N ILE A 197 -2.67 -0.31 13.26
CA ILE A 197 -3.82 0.33 13.91
C ILE A 197 -4.21 -0.46 15.17
N SER A 198 -4.16 -1.80 15.14
CA SER A 198 -4.55 -2.65 16.25
C SER A 198 -3.53 -2.64 17.40
N GLU A 199 -2.23 -2.56 17.15
CA GLU A 199 -1.21 -2.37 18.19
C GLU A 199 -1.39 -1.02 18.87
N GLY A 200 -1.87 -0.04 18.13
CA GLY A 200 -2.21 1.29 18.62
C GLY A 200 -3.46 1.41 19.49
N ASP A 201 -4.43 0.52 19.26
CA ASP A 201 -5.72 0.50 19.96
C ASP A 201 -5.81 -0.59 21.02
N ALA A 202 -4.85 -1.50 21.06
CA ALA A 202 -4.81 -2.50 22.09
C ALA A 202 -4.34 -1.87 23.41
N ASP A 203 -5.29 -1.41 24.20
CA ASP A 203 -5.22 -1.51 25.65
C ASP A 203 -5.06 -3.01 25.99
N PHE A 204 -3.82 -3.51 25.90
CA PHE A 204 -3.40 -4.81 26.43
C PHE A 204 -3.27 -4.80 27.97
N ASP A 205 -3.97 -3.88 28.64
CA ASP A 205 -4.04 -3.81 30.12
C ASP A 205 -4.81 -5.00 30.73
N ALA A 206 -5.41 -5.87 29.91
CA ALA A 206 -6.06 -7.10 30.38
C ALA A 206 -5.19 -8.38 30.27
N PHE A 207 -4.00 -8.31 29.65
CA PHE A 207 -3.17 -9.52 29.45
C PHE A 207 -1.66 -9.36 29.70
N ALA A 208 -1.18 -8.15 29.99
CA ALA A 208 0.21 -7.94 30.39
C ALA A 208 0.26 -7.58 31.89
N GLY A 209 0.59 -8.56 32.73
CA GLY A 209 1.09 -8.27 34.07
C GLY A 209 2.28 -7.32 33.96
N GLU A 210 2.12 -6.15 34.61
CA GLU A 210 3.15 -5.15 34.93
C GLU A 210 4.42 -5.16 34.07
N ILE A 211 4.40 -4.44 32.95
CA ILE A 211 5.61 -3.78 32.47
C ILE A 211 5.29 -2.29 32.31
N ASP A 212 5.50 -1.56 33.41
CA ASP A 212 5.31 -0.12 33.49
C ASP A 212 6.26 0.60 32.53
N THR A 213 5.69 1.18 31.47
CA THR A 213 6.39 2.11 30.56
C THR A 213 5.72 3.48 30.53
N ARG A 214 5.07 3.90 31.62
CA ARG A 214 4.56 5.29 31.74
C ARG A 214 5.69 6.26 32.03
N LYS A 215 6.49 6.61 31.02
CA LYS A 215 7.16 7.92 31.02
C LYS A 215 6.12 9.01 30.72
N LYS A 216 5.40 9.43 31.78
CA LYS A 216 4.64 10.68 31.78
C LYS A 216 5.60 11.82 31.38
N LYS A 217 5.38 12.43 30.21
CA LYS A 217 5.97 13.73 29.87
C LYS A 217 5.52 14.74 30.92
N TYR A 218 6.46 15.23 31.71
CA TYR A 218 6.25 16.35 32.62
C TYR A 218 5.86 17.60 31.80
N ASN A 219 4.64 18.12 32.00
CA ASN A 219 4.20 19.39 31.45
C ASN A 219 4.28 20.46 32.55
N PRO A 220 5.24 21.40 32.48
CA PRO A 220 5.43 22.44 33.51
C PRO A 220 4.31 23.52 33.54
N TYR A 221 3.30 23.43 32.67
CA TYR A 221 2.22 24.43 32.58
C TYR A 221 0.82 23.88 32.89
N SER A 222 0.68 22.68 33.46
CA SER A 222 -0.62 22.21 33.96
C SER A 222 -0.97 22.88 35.31
N PHE A 223 -1.35 24.16 35.27
CA PHE A 223 -1.93 24.85 36.41
C PHE A 223 -3.45 24.60 36.45
N THR A 224 -3.87 23.82 37.44
CA THR A 224 -5.13 23.95 38.19
C THR A 224 -6.43 24.20 37.42
N ARG A 225 -7.18 23.13 37.17
CA ARG A 225 -8.66 23.16 37.17
C ARG A 225 -9.23 21.82 37.66
N THR A 226 -8.99 21.50 38.93
CA THR A 226 -9.55 20.30 39.59
C THR A 226 -9.87 20.61 41.06
N ALA A 227 -10.54 21.73 41.31
CA ALA A 227 -10.99 22.11 42.64
C ALA A 227 -12.29 22.95 42.62
N LEU A 228 -13.18 22.74 41.64
CA LEU A 228 -14.42 23.54 41.53
C LEU A 228 -15.68 22.78 41.06
N PHE A 229 -15.69 21.44 41.12
CA PHE A 229 -16.93 20.66 40.95
C PHE A 229 -17.02 19.50 41.96
N GLU A 230 -16.58 19.74 43.20
CA GLU A 230 -17.07 19.01 44.37
C GLU A 230 -17.68 20.05 45.30
N ASN A 231 -18.94 20.37 45.03
CA ASN A 231 -19.97 20.89 45.94
C ASN A 231 -21.13 21.38 45.06
N ASP A 232 -22.09 20.49 44.80
CA ASP A 232 -23.52 20.71 45.04
C ASP A 232 -24.36 19.73 44.20
N LEU A 233 -25.15 18.93 44.95
CA LEU A 233 -26.23 17.99 44.59
C LEU A 233 -25.86 16.55 44.19
#